data_AF-A0AAV4HCZ7-F1
#
_entry.id   AF-A0AAV4HCZ7-F1
#
_cell.length_a   1.000
_cell.length_b   1.000
_cell.length_c   1.000
_cell.angle_alpha   90.00
_cell.angle_beta   90.00
_cell.angle_gamma   90.00
#
_symmetry.space_group_name_H-M   'P 1'
#
loop_
_entity.id
_entity.type
_entity.pdbx_description
1 polymer ?
#
loop_
_entity_poly.entity_id
_entity_poly.type
_entity_poly.pdbx_seq_one_letter_code
_entity_poly.pdbx_strand_id
1 'polypeptide(L)'
;MAKQGMVSLNNIWKDRSIPKPLKFKLLKSLVWQRMFYGCETWTMRKADESKIQAAEMWSFRRFLRVSWKDRRTNGSVSRNGD
;
A
#
# COMPACT_ATOMS: atom_id res chain seq x y z
N MET A 1 -6.71 5.06 -9.92
CA MET A 1 -6.16 3.89 -10.65
C MET A 1 -5.47 2.87 -9.74
N ALA A 2 -4.49 3.23 -8.89
CA ALA A 2 -3.83 2.28 -7.96
C ALA A 2 -4.79 1.54 -7.02
N LYS A 3 -5.75 2.27 -6.44
CA LYS A 3 -6.78 1.70 -5.53
C LYS A 3 -7.63 0.61 -6.19
N GLN A 4 -7.82 0.67 -7.51
CA GLN A 4 -8.74 -0.23 -8.22
C GLN A 4 -8.13 -1.62 -8.41
N GLY A 5 -6.84 -1.70 -8.73
CA GLY A 5 -6.11 -2.98 -8.73
C GLY A 5 -6.05 -3.60 -7.34
N MET A 6 -5.96 -2.77 -6.30
CA MET A 6 -5.98 -3.26 -4.91
C MET A 6 -7.36 -3.83 -4.52
N VAL A 7 -8.44 -3.26 -5.05
CA VAL A 7 -9.81 -3.71 -4.82
C VAL A 7 -10.15 -4.96 -5.64
N SER A 8 -9.65 -5.09 -6.88
CA SER A 8 -9.87 -6.31 -7.67
C SER A 8 -9.15 -7.53 -7.07
N LEU A 9 -7.99 -7.32 -6.43
CA LEU A 9 -7.20 -8.37 -5.79
C LEU A 9 -7.64 -8.66 -4.33
N ASN A 10 -8.80 -8.14 -3.89
CA ASN A 10 -9.28 -8.30 -2.51
C ASN A 10 -9.44 -9.77 -2.10
N ASN A 11 -9.72 -10.67 -3.04
CA ASN A 11 -9.81 -12.11 -2.78
C ASN A 11 -8.45 -12.70 -2.37
N ILE A 12 -7.36 -12.28 -3.04
CA ILE A 12 -5.98 -12.69 -2.75
C ILE A 12 -5.52 -12.14 -1.39
N TRP A 13 -5.84 -10.87 -1.11
CA TRP A 13 -5.55 -10.27 0.19
C TRP A 13 -6.29 -10.99 1.32
N LYS A 14 -7.51 -11.48 1.05
CA LYS A 14 -8.33 -12.18 2.03
C LYS A 14 -7.90 -13.61 2.31
N ASP A 15 -7.33 -14.30 1.33
CA ASP A 15 -6.96 -15.72 1.44
C ASP A 15 -5.88 -15.95 2.49
N ARG A 16 -6.11 -16.82 3.47
CA ARG A 16 -5.12 -17.13 4.51
C ARG A 16 -4.08 -18.16 4.05
N SER A 17 -4.32 -18.87 2.94
CA SER A 17 -3.43 -19.90 2.41
C SER A 17 -2.11 -19.32 1.90
N ILE A 18 -2.14 -18.09 1.37
CA ILE A 18 -0.98 -17.44 0.78
C ILE A 18 -0.09 -16.85 1.90
N PRO A 19 1.21 -17.18 1.92
CA PRO A 19 2.13 -16.70 2.94
C PRO A 19 2.26 -15.17 2.88
N LYS A 20 2.27 -14.53 4.07
CA LYS A 20 2.46 -13.08 4.25
C LYS A 20 3.63 -12.48 3.45
N PRO A 21 4.83 -13.08 3.39
CA PRO A 21 5.94 -12.50 2.61
C PRO A 21 5.65 -12.44 1.11
N LEU A 22 4.95 -13.43 0.55
CA LEU A 22 4.60 -13.41 -0.88
C LEU A 22 3.60 -12.30 -1.19
N LYS A 23 2.61 -12.12 -0.31
CA LYS A 23 1.65 -11.01 -0.41
C LYS A 23 2.34 -9.64 -0.27
N PHE A 24 3.31 -9.52 0.63
CA PHE A 24 4.09 -8.29 0.75
C PHE A 24 4.90 -8.00 -0.52
N LYS A 25 5.53 -9.03 -1.11
CA LYS A 25 6.24 -8.88 -2.37
C LYS A 25 5.32 -8.45 -3.53
N LEU A 26 4.10 -8.98 -3.59
CA LEU A 26 3.06 -8.56 -4.54
C LEU A 26 2.58 -7.11 -4.30
N LEU A 27 2.44 -6.72 -3.04
CA LEU A 27 2.09 -5.36 -2.68
C LEU A 27 3.16 -4.39 -3.17
N LYS A 28 4.42 -4.71 -2.87
CA LYS A 28 5.57 -3.92 -3.29
C LYS A 28 5.64 -3.83 -4.81
N SER A 29 5.56 -4.94 -5.54
CA SER A 29 5.61 -4.88 -7.01
C SER A 29 4.46 -4.04 -7.60
N LEU A 30 3.21 -4.25 -7.20
CA LEU A 30 2.07 -3.59 -7.83
C LEU A 30 1.88 -2.13 -7.38
N VAL A 31 2.04 -1.86 -6.08
CA VAL A 31 1.78 -0.55 -5.50
C VAL A 31 2.98 0.38 -5.70
N TRP A 32 4.22 -0.07 -5.45
CA TRP A 32 5.39 0.78 -5.74
C TRP A 32 5.45 1.09 -7.23
N GLN A 33 5.39 0.10 -8.13
CA GLN A 33 5.52 0.41 -9.57
C GLN A 33 4.49 1.43 -10.04
N ARG A 34 3.24 1.32 -9.58
CA ARG A 34 2.18 2.27 -9.96
C ARG A 34 2.38 3.66 -9.34
N MET A 35 2.97 3.75 -8.15
CA MET A 35 3.31 5.03 -7.54
C MET A 35 4.48 5.69 -8.25
N PHE A 36 5.59 4.96 -8.40
CA PHE A 36 6.84 5.46 -8.96
C PHE A 36 6.74 5.82 -10.45
N TYR A 37 5.89 5.14 -11.21
CA TYR A 37 5.70 5.47 -12.63
C TYR A 37 5.25 6.93 -12.86
N GLY A 38 4.37 7.46 -12.00
CA GLY A 38 3.98 8.88 -12.09
C GLY A 38 5.05 9.84 -11.55
N CYS A 39 5.96 9.32 -10.71
CA CYS A 39 7.05 10.08 -10.11
C CYS A 39 8.18 10.35 -11.09
N GLU A 40 8.44 9.39 -11.99
CA GLU A 40 9.51 9.47 -12.98
C GLU A 40 9.20 10.48 -14.09
N THR A 41 7.92 10.70 -14.39
CA THR A 41 7.50 11.55 -15.51
C THR A 41 7.21 13.01 -15.15
N TRP A 42 7.00 13.35 -13.88
CA TRP A 42 6.57 14.69 -13.44
C TRP A 42 7.49 15.31 -12.38
N THR A 43 7.58 16.65 -12.38
CA THR A 43 8.33 17.39 -11.36
C THR A 43 7.64 17.25 -10.00
N MET A 44 8.27 16.51 -9.08
CA MET A 44 7.71 16.23 -7.78
C MET A 44 7.55 17.47 -6.91
N ARG A 45 6.32 17.76 -6.50
CA ARG A 45 6.00 18.76 -5.48
C ARG A 45 5.75 18.07 -4.14
N LYS A 46 5.96 18.78 -3.02
CA LYS A 46 5.63 18.29 -1.66
C LYS A 46 4.20 17.74 -1.52
N ALA A 47 3.27 18.30 -2.30
CA ALA A 47 1.88 17.84 -2.32
C ALA A 47 1.73 16.43 -2.91
N ASP A 48 2.58 16.05 -3.87
CA ASP A 48 2.53 14.74 -4.53
C ASP A 48 3.23 13.67 -3.68
N GLU A 49 4.33 14.02 -3.00
CA GLU A 49 4.94 13.18 -1.98
C GLU A 49 3.95 12.83 -0.85
N SER A 50 3.19 13.81 -0.38
CA SER A 50 2.15 13.59 0.64
C SER A 50 1.03 12.66 0.15
N LYS A 51 0.64 12.77 -1.13
CA LYS A 51 -0.36 11.87 -1.74
C LYS A 51 0.17 10.44 -1.88
N ILE A 52 1.45 10.29 -2.21
CA ILE A 52 2.11 8.99 -2.33
C ILE A 52 2.16 8.32 -0.95
N GLN A 53 2.66 9.01 0.08
CA GLN A 53 2.67 8.47 1.44
C GLN A 53 1.26 8.09 1.93
N ALA A 54 0.24 8.91 1.64
CA ALA A 54 -1.14 8.60 2.02
C ALA A 54 -1.69 7.34 1.30
N ALA A 55 -1.35 7.16 0.02
CA ALA A 55 -1.75 6.00 -0.75
C ALA A 55 -0.98 4.73 -0.34
N GLU A 56 0.25 4.86 0.13
CA GLU A 56 1.10 3.77 0.61
C GLU A 56 0.54 3.27 1.93
N MET A 57 0.24 4.20 2.83
CA MET A 57 -0.37 3.92 4.12
C MET A 57 -1.76 3.29 4.01
N TRP A 58 -2.57 3.73 3.02
CA TRP A 58 -3.86 3.10 2.71
C TRP A 58 -3.68 1.64 2.27
N SER A 59 -2.65 1.38 1.46
CA SER A 59 -2.33 0.05 0.95
C SER A 59 -1.86 -0.89 2.07
N PHE A 60 -0.97 -0.42 2.94
CA PHE A 60 -0.51 -1.18 4.11
C PHE A 60 -1.61 -1.48 5.12
N ARG A 61 -2.48 -0.52 5.44
CA ARG A 61 -3.60 -0.76 6.36
C ARG A 61 -4.52 -1.86 5.84
N ARG A 62 -4.73 -1.92 4.53
CA ARG A 62 -5.56 -2.96 3.91
C ARG A 62 -4.87 -4.33 3.91
N PHE A 63 -3.56 -4.36 3.67
CA PHE A 63 -2.74 -5.57 3.76
C PHE A 63 -2.71 -6.14 5.20
N LEU A 64 -2.43 -5.28 6.18
CA LEU A 64 -2.36 -5.65 7.59
C LEU A 64 -3.74 -5.82 8.25
N ARG A 65 -4.83 -5.54 7.51
CA ARG A 65 -6.22 -5.53 8.02
C ARG A 65 -6.41 -4.63 9.24
N VAL A 66 -5.63 -3.56 9.34
CA VAL A 66 -5.70 -2.60 10.45
C VAL A 66 -6.93 -1.73 10.24
N SER A 67 -7.82 -1.75 11.23
CA SER A 67 -9.02 -0.92 11.20
C SER A 67 -8.64 0.53 11.47
N TRP A 68 -9.40 1.48 10.91
CA TRP A 68 -9.25 2.88 11.31
C TRP A 68 -9.57 3.10 12.80
N LYS A 69 -10.36 2.20 13.40
CA LYS A 69 -10.67 2.19 14.84
C LYS A 69 -9.46 1.85 15.72
N ASP A 70 -8.45 1.15 15.19
CA ASP A 70 -7.25 0.78 15.95
C ASP A 70 -6.35 1.99 16.25
N ARG A 71 -6.62 3.16 15.66
CA ARG A 71 -5.86 4.43 15.84
C ARG A 71 -4.33 4.23 15.81
N ARG A 72 -3.84 3.28 15.01
CA ARG A 72 -2.41 2.98 14.88
C ARG A 72 -1.68 4.11 14.18
N THR A 73 -0.59 4.57 14.80
CA THR A 73 0.30 5.60 14.26
C THR A 73 0.90 5.12 12.94
N ASN A 74 1.04 6.01 11.96
CA ASN A 74 1.60 5.68 10.64
C ASN A 74 2.98 4.99 10.73
N GLY A 75 3.83 5.40 11.68
CA GLY A 75 5.13 4.75 11.92
C GLY A 75 5.04 3.28 12.35
N SER A 76 4.00 2.92 13.11
CA SER A 76 3.77 1.51 13.50
C SER A 76 3.26 0.66 12.33
N VAL A 77 2.56 1.26 11.37
CA VAL A 77 2.07 0.56 10.18
C VAL A 77 3.23 0.30 9.21
N SER A 78 4.13 1.28 9.04
CA SER A 78 5.33 1.14 8.20
C SER A 78 6.25 0.03 8.71
N ARG A 79 6.55 0.01 10.01
CA ARG A 79 7.48 -0.95 10.64
C ARG A 79 6.98 -2.40 10.66
N ASN A 80 5.67 -2.60 10.52
CA ASN A 80 5.04 -3.92 10.39
C ASN A 80 4.89 -4.36 8.92
N GLY A 81 5.14 -3.44 7.98
CA GLY A 81 5.21 -3.73 6.56
C GLY A 81 6.56 -4.33 6.19
N ASP A 82 7.66 -3.78 6.69
CA ASP A 82 9.04 -4.18 6.35
C ASP A 82 9.39 -5.66 6.61
#